data_AF-S4P9Z4-F1
#
_entry.id   AF-S4P9Z4-F1
#
_cell.length_a   1.000
_cell.length_b   1.000
_cell.length_c   1.000
_cell.angle_alpha   90.00
_cell.angle_beta   90.00
_cell.angle_gamma   90.00
#
_symmetry.space_group_name_H-M   'P 1'
#
loop_
_entity.id
_entity.type
_entity.pdbx_description
1 polymer ?
#
loop_
_entity_poly.entity_id
_entity_poly.type
_entity_poly.pdbx_seq_one_letter_code
_entity_poly.pdbx_strand_id
1 'polypeptide(L)'
;MFSKPPPGVRKIVLATNIAETSITIPDVVYVIDSGAHKENRIRDGTGTASLETVWVSQAGAKQRAGRAGRVQPGHCYRMYTKEKENEFAPHTTPEILRIPLEQTVLDCKTYA
;
A
#
# COMPACT_ATOMS: atom_id res chain seq x y z
N MET A 1 12.24 13.74 5.78
CA MET A 1 11.89 12.30 5.66
C MET A 1 13.12 11.43 5.46
N PHE A 2 14.00 11.77 4.50
CA PHE A 2 15.16 10.93 4.13
C PHE A 2 16.44 11.17 4.94
N SER A 3 16.53 12.28 5.67
CA SER A 3 17.64 12.54 6.58
C SER A 3 17.57 11.67 7.84
N LYS A 4 18.74 11.36 8.40
CA LYS A 4 18.86 10.71 9.70
C LYS A 4 18.46 11.69 10.81
N PRO A 5 17.68 11.26 11.82
CA PRO A 5 17.33 12.13 12.94
C PRO A 5 18.57 12.47 13.80
N PRO A 6 18.56 13.60 14.53
CA PRO A 6 19.60 13.94 15.51
C PRO A 6 19.76 12.87 16.60
N PRO A 7 20.91 12.81 17.30
CA PRO A 7 21.11 11.92 18.43
C PRO A 7 20.01 12.08 19.49
N GLY A 8 19.52 10.96 20.03
CA GLY A 8 18.44 10.95 21.02
C GLY A 8 17.02 11.08 20.45
N VAL A 9 16.86 11.35 19.15
CA VAL A 9 15.55 11.50 18.49
C VAL A 9 15.22 10.26 17.66
N ARG A 10 14.00 9.72 17.84
CA ARG A 10 13.49 8.63 17.00
C ARG A 10 12.62 9.20 15.89
N LYS A 11 12.95 8.85 14.64
CA LYS A 11 12.11 9.17 13.47
C LYS A 11 10.90 8.25 13.43
N ILE A 12 9.71 8.84 13.40
CA ILE A 12 8.45 8.14 13.15
C ILE A 12 7.87 8.68 11.86
N VAL A 13 7.53 7.78 10.94
CA VAL A 13 6.94 8.13 9.66
C VAL A 13 5.54 7.55 9.60
N LEU A 14 4.54 8.41 9.49
CA LEU A 14 3.17 8.03 9.18
C LEU A 14 3.02 8.09 7.66
N ALA A 15 2.69 6.97 7.03
CA ALA A 15 2.58 6.86 5.59
C ALA A 15 1.36 6.04 5.16
N THR A 16 0.89 6.30 3.95
CA THR A 16 -0.09 5.46 3.25
C THR A 16 0.63 4.33 2.51
N ASN A 17 -0.10 3.60 1.67
CA ASN A 17 0.45 2.63 0.73
C ASN A 17 1.51 3.21 -0.23
N ILE A 18 1.73 4.53 -0.30
CA ILE A 18 2.84 5.11 -1.07
C ILE A 18 4.22 4.63 -0.59
N ALA A 19 4.39 4.35 0.71
CA ALA A 19 5.64 3.82 1.26
C ALA A 19 5.85 2.33 0.93
N GLU A 20 4.79 1.63 0.48
CA GLU A 20 4.85 0.23 0.07
C GLU A 20 5.56 0.06 -1.26
N THR A 21 5.43 1.01 -2.20
CA THR A 21 5.93 0.89 -3.57
C THR A 21 6.80 2.07 -4.00
N SER A 22 6.36 3.30 -3.75
CA SER A 22 6.84 4.50 -4.45
C SER A 22 7.93 5.25 -3.70
N ILE A 23 8.04 5.07 -2.38
CA ILE A 23 9.04 5.75 -1.55
C ILE A 23 9.86 4.73 -0.78
N THR A 24 11.18 4.96 -0.73
CA THR A 24 12.10 4.18 0.10
C THR A 24 12.74 5.11 1.12
N ILE A 25 12.50 4.83 2.40
CA ILE A 25 13.06 5.61 3.51
C ILE A 25 14.27 4.83 4.04
N PRO A 26 15.49 5.34 3.84
CA PRO A 26 16.69 4.65 4.28
C PRO A 26 16.80 4.82 5.80
N ASP A 27 16.83 3.70 6.55
CA ASP A 27 16.89 3.58 8.04
C ASP A 27 15.65 3.00 8.74
N VAL A 28 14.58 2.66 8.01
CA VAL A 28 13.41 2.02 8.64
C VAL A 28 13.75 0.59 9.07
N VAL A 29 13.55 0.32 10.36
CA VAL A 29 13.75 -1.00 10.98
C VAL A 29 12.54 -1.52 11.75
N TYR A 30 11.52 -0.68 11.91
CA TYR A 30 10.25 -1.05 12.49
C TYR A 30 9.13 -0.63 11.54
N VAL A 31 8.29 -1.59 11.16
CA VAL A 31 7.06 -1.34 10.41
C VAL A 31 5.90 -1.69 11.32
N ILE A 32 4.90 -0.80 11.39
CA ILE A 32 3.61 -1.06 12.01
C ILE A 32 2.60 -1.10 10.86
N ASP A 33 2.04 -2.27 10.60
CA ASP A 33 1.12 -2.51 9.48
C ASP A 33 -0.32 -2.62 10.01
N SER A 34 -1.16 -1.66 9.62
CA SER A 34 -2.60 -1.68 9.93
C SER A 34 -3.36 -2.76 9.16
N GLY A 35 -2.79 -3.30 8.08
CA GLY A 35 -3.45 -4.25 7.20
C GLY A 35 -4.46 -3.64 6.24
N ALA A 36 -4.64 -2.31 6.24
CA ALA A 36 -5.61 -1.64 5.38
C ALA A 36 -4.98 -0.48 4.59
N HIS A 37 -5.58 -0.16 3.45
CA HIS A 37 -5.32 1.07 2.70
C HIS A 37 -6.59 1.57 2.02
N LYS A 38 -6.53 2.80 1.51
CA LYS A 38 -7.58 3.33 0.65
C LYS A 38 -7.22 3.10 -0.81
N GLU A 39 -8.16 2.65 -1.62
CA GLU A 39 -7.99 2.53 -3.06
C GLU A 39 -9.24 2.97 -3.82
N ASN A 40 -9.04 3.40 -5.07
CA ASN A 40 -10.14 3.71 -5.97
C ASN A 40 -10.79 2.41 -6.45
N ARG A 41 -12.12 2.40 -6.44
CA ARG A 41 -12.98 1.32 -6.93
C ARG A 41 -14.14 1.88 -7.75
N ILE A 42 -14.67 1.08 -8.66
CA ILE A 42 -15.94 1.36 -9.33
C ILE A 42 -17.04 0.88 -8.40
N ARG A 43 -18.02 1.76 -8.12
CA ARG A 43 -19.23 1.34 -7.41
C ARG A 43 -20.17 0.58 -8.34
N ASP A 44 -20.48 -0.66 -7.97
CA ASP A 44 -21.44 -1.50 -8.66
C ASP A 44 -22.79 -0.77 -8.84
N GLY A 45 -23.32 -0.80 -10.06
CA GLY A 45 -24.60 -0.19 -10.42
C GLY A 45 -24.53 1.26 -10.88
N THR A 46 -23.60 2.09 -10.40
CA THR A 46 -23.49 3.50 -10.84
C THR A 46 -22.29 3.80 -11.73
N GLY A 47 -21.29 2.92 -11.79
CA GLY A 47 -20.09 3.13 -12.61
C GLY A 47 -19.16 4.24 -12.10
N THR A 48 -19.55 4.97 -11.06
CA THR A 48 -18.77 6.07 -10.49
C THR A 48 -17.60 5.56 -9.67
N ALA A 49 -16.48 6.29 -9.72
CA ALA A 49 -15.34 6.06 -8.84
C ALA A 49 -15.70 6.37 -7.37
N SER A 50 -15.28 5.48 -6.46
CA SER A 50 -15.34 5.62 -5.00
C SER A 50 -13.96 5.39 -4.41
N LEU A 51 -13.67 6.03 -3.27
CA LEU A 51 -12.45 5.79 -2.49
C LEU A 51 -12.79 4.94 -1.26
N GLU A 52 -12.44 3.66 -1.31
CA GLU A 52 -12.84 2.69 -0.28
C GLU A 52 -11.65 2.27 0.58
N THR A 53 -11.89 2.10 1.87
CA THR A 53 -10.90 1.47 2.76
C THR A 53 -11.04 -0.04 2.65
N VAL A 54 -9.95 -0.71 2.29
CA VAL A 54 -9.94 -2.15 2.03
C VAL A 54 -8.76 -2.80 2.74
N TRP A 55 -8.86 -4.12 2.94
CA TRP A 55 -7.73 -4.93 3.41
C TRP A 55 -6.67 -5.07 2.31
N VAL A 56 -5.41 -5.14 2.72
CA VAL A 56 -4.27 -5.40 1.82
C VAL A 56 -4.30 -6.84 1.32
N SER A 57 -3.57 -7.10 0.24
CA SER A 57 -3.26 -8.48 -0.15
C SER A 57 -2.14 -9.07 0.71
N GLN A 58 -2.05 -10.41 0.73
CA GLN A 58 -0.91 -11.11 1.36
C GLN A 58 0.42 -10.66 0.75
N ALA A 59 0.47 -10.48 -0.58
CA ALA A 59 1.62 -9.92 -1.27
C ALA A 59 1.95 -8.49 -0.79
N GLY A 60 0.95 -7.62 -0.62
CA GLY A 60 1.13 -6.26 -0.11
C GLY A 60 1.66 -6.23 1.33
N ALA A 61 1.08 -7.05 2.22
CA ALA A 61 1.56 -7.22 3.60
C ALA A 61 3.03 -7.70 3.64
N LYS A 62 3.41 -8.60 2.73
CA LYS A 62 4.81 -9.06 2.58
C LYS A 62 5.72 -7.95 2.08
N GLN A 63 5.29 -7.12 1.12
CA GLN A 63 6.05 -5.97 0.66
C GLN A 63 6.28 -4.95 1.78
N ARG A 64 5.26 -4.67 2.60
CA ARG A 64 5.37 -3.78 3.77
C ARG A 64 6.38 -4.29 4.79
N ALA A 65 6.33 -5.59 5.12
CA ALA A 65 7.31 -6.20 6.01
C ALA A 65 8.75 -6.07 5.47
N GLY A 66 8.94 -6.20 4.16
CA GLY A 66 10.23 -6.00 3.50
C GLY A 66 10.82 -4.59 3.64
N ARG A 67 10.03 -3.60 4.08
CA ARG A 67 10.53 -2.23 4.33
C ARG A 67 11.38 -2.13 5.60
N ALA A 68 11.23 -3.04 6.57
CA ALA A 68 11.98 -3.05 7.84
C ALA A 68 13.35 -3.75 7.78
N GLY A 69 13.74 -4.36 6.67
CA GLY A 69 14.91 -5.27 6.61
C GLY A 69 16.01 -4.86 5.62
N ARG A 70 16.05 -3.60 5.19
CA ARG A 70 16.95 -3.17 4.10
C ARG A 70 18.41 -3.01 4.50
N VAL A 71 18.66 -2.40 5.66
CA VAL A 71 20.00 -1.98 6.08
C VAL A 71 20.52 -2.85 7.24
N GLN A 72 19.61 -3.38 8.05
CA GLN A 72 19.87 -4.26 9.18
C GLN A 72 18.61 -5.09 9.47
N PRO A 73 18.68 -6.13 10.33
CA PRO A 73 17.49 -6.84 10.77
C PRO A 73 16.46 -5.89 11.37
N GLY A 74 15.19 -6.10 11.04
CA GLY A 74 14.10 -5.31 11.60
C GLY A 74 12.83 -6.11 11.79
N HIS A 75 11.82 -5.44 12.33
CA HIS A 75 10.59 -6.05 12.79
C HIS A 75 9.38 -5.44 12.09
N CYS A 76 8.42 -6.30 11.75
CA CYS A 76 7.12 -5.90 11.25
C CYS A 76 6.05 -6.32 12.27
N TYR A 77 5.34 -5.35 12.82
CA TYR A 77 4.22 -5.56 13.73
C TYR A 77 2.92 -5.42 12.96
N ARG A 78 2.14 -6.49 12.90
CA ARG A 78 0.85 -6.54 12.21
C ARG A 78 -0.27 -6.30 13.22
N MET A 79 -1.16 -5.37 12.91
CA MET A 79 -2.32 -5.02 13.77
C MET A 79 -3.54 -5.90 13.49
N TYR A 80 -3.30 -7.13 13.00
CA TYR A 80 -4.29 -8.12 12.62
C TYR A 80 -3.74 -9.52 12.90
N THR A 81 -4.63 -10.49 13.09
CA THR A 81 -4.23 -11.87 13.42
C THR A 81 -3.78 -12.65 12.18
N LYS A 82 -3.10 -13.78 12.39
CA LYS A 82 -2.69 -14.68 11.29
C LYS A 82 -3.90 -15.27 10.58
N GLU A 83 -4.96 -15.58 11.33
CA GLU A 83 -6.23 -16.06 10.78
C GLU A 83 -6.82 -15.00 9.85
N LYS A 84 -6.80 -13.72 10.26
CA LYS A 84 -7.27 -12.62 9.41
C LYS A 84 -6.43 -12.44 8.15
N GLU A 85 -5.11 -12.59 8.24
CA GLU A 85 -4.21 -12.53 7.08
C GLU A 85 -4.48 -13.65 6.07
N ASN A 86 -4.85 -14.84 6.55
CA ASN A 86 -5.18 -15.97 5.67
C ASN A 86 -6.47 -15.71 4.86
N GLU A 87 -7.35 -14.83 5.33
CA GLU A 87 -8.54 -14.37 4.58
C GLU A 87 -8.19 -13.32 3.52
N PHE A 88 -7.01 -12.71 3.56
CA PHE A 88 -6.62 -11.70 2.57
C PHE A 88 -6.44 -12.33 1.19
N ALA A 89 -6.76 -11.56 0.15
CA ALA A 89 -6.50 -11.96 -1.22
C ALA A 89 -4.98 -12.21 -1.41
N PRO A 90 -4.56 -13.25 -2.17
CA PRO A 90 -3.14 -13.51 -2.41
C PRO A 90 -2.42 -12.31 -3.06
N HIS A 91 -3.10 -11.68 -4.02
CA HIS A 91 -2.61 -10.53 -4.78
C HIS A 91 -3.67 -9.43 -4.86
N THR A 92 -3.21 -8.20 -5.02
CA THR A 92 -4.10 -7.05 -5.22
C THR A 92 -4.75 -7.15 -6.59
N THR A 93 -6.06 -6.92 -6.67
CA THR A 93 -6.78 -6.88 -7.95
C THR A 93 -6.14 -5.84 -8.88
N PRO A 94 -5.85 -6.19 -10.14
CA PRO A 94 -5.30 -5.25 -11.12
C PRO A 94 -6.11 -3.95 -11.21
N GLU A 95 -5.42 -2.82 -11.32
CA GLU A 95 -6.07 -1.49 -11.31
C GLU A 95 -7.06 -1.32 -12.46
N ILE A 96 -6.74 -1.84 -13.66
CA ILE A 96 -7.63 -1.81 -14.84
C ILE A 96 -8.99 -2.48 -14.60
N LEU A 97 -9.09 -3.40 -13.64
CA LEU A 97 -10.34 -4.08 -13.28
C LEU A 97 -11.12 -3.35 -12.18
N ARG A 98 -10.58 -2.25 -11.64
CA ARG A 98 -11.14 -1.54 -10.48
C ARG A 98 -11.45 -0.08 -10.75
N ILE A 99 -10.98 0.51 -11.85
CA ILE A 99 -11.21 1.93 -12.16
C ILE A 99 -12.03 2.11 -13.44
N PRO A 100 -12.84 3.18 -13.55
CA PRO A 100 -13.50 3.54 -14.81
C PRO A 100 -12.46 3.76 -15.92
N LEU A 101 -12.77 3.35 -17.14
CA LEU A 101 -11.83 3.33 -18.28
C LEU A 101 -12.15 4.38 -19.34
N GLU A 102 -13.15 5.24 -19.14
CA GLU A 102 -13.62 6.23 -20.12
C GLU A 102 -12.49 7.14 -20.57
N GLN A 103 -11.70 7.65 -19.61
CA GLN A 103 -10.55 8.50 -19.91
C GLN A 103 -9.47 7.74 -20.69
N THR A 104 -9.11 6.52 -20.26
CA THR A 104 -8.13 5.67 -20.95
C THR A 104 -8.54 5.43 -22.40
N VAL A 105 -9.83 5.17 -22.65
CA VAL A 105 -10.37 4.96 -24.00
C VAL A 105 -10.29 6.24 -24.83
N LEU A 106 -10.64 7.41 -24.27
CA LEU A 106 -10.52 8.70 -24.95
C LEU A 106 -9.06 9.01 -25.31
N ASP A 107 -8.12 8.77 -24.40
CA ASP A 107 -6.70 8.98 -24.63
C ASP A 107 -6.21 8.08 -25.79
N CYS A 108 -6.53 6.78 -25.74
CA CYS A 108 -6.19 5.84 -26.82
C CYS A 108 -6.75 6.24 -28.19
N LYS A 109 -7.87 6.97 -28.24
CA LYS A 109 -8.44 7.48 -29.50
C LYS A 109 -7.84 8.80 -29.96
N THR A 110 -7.28 9.58 -29.03
CA THR A 110 -6.67 10.89 -29.31
C THR A 110 -5.22 10.76 -29.77
N TYR A 111 -4.51 9.74 -29.27
CA TYR A 111 -3.12 9.43 -29.65
C TYR A 111 -3.02 8.38 -30.77
N ALA A 112 -4.13 8.05 -31.45
CA ALA A 112 -4.19 7.13 -32.58
C ALA A 112 -4.15 7.87 -33.92
#